data_AF-A0A7C2QG39-F1
#
_entry.id   AF-A0A7C2QG39-F1
#
_cell.length_a   1.000
_cell.length_b   1.000
_cell.length_c   1.000
_cell.angle_alpha   90.00
_cell.angle_beta   90.00
_cell.angle_gamma   90.00
#
_symmetry.space_group_name_H-M   'P 1'
#
loop_
_entity.id
_entity.type
_entity.pdbx_description
1 polymer ?
#
loop_
_entity_poly.entity_id
_entity_poly.type
_entity_poly.pdbx_seq_one_letter_code
_entity_poly.pdbx_strand_id
1 'polypeptide(L)'
;MVAVISFFSILLFSVTIVRVAAIMLRLTGLAEDVARFQARSAFTGTGFTTREAEAIINHPVRRRIIQALMLIGNIGFVSFISSIIISALTVPFTADLTLLIVIGAGLLSLFILTKSRLIEAIFTRVVRRLLRKWTRIYVNDYDSLLNLSAEYEVTKFTIPGASWFTNREIKDLRLTEEGVLILAVRRTDGYFIGTPKSTTTLFEGDQVIMYGREPLLRKIITRPAGPAG
;
A
#
# COMPACT_ATOMS: atom_id res chain seq x y z
N MET A 1 -25.97 1.97 33.82
CA MET A 1 -24.48 2.01 33.96
C MET A 1 -23.77 1.24 32.86
N VAL A 2 -23.99 -0.08 32.71
CA VAL A 2 -23.28 -0.91 31.70
C VAL A 2 -23.38 -0.33 30.29
N ALA A 3 -24.57 0.05 29.84
CA ALA A 3 -24.74 0.62 28.50
C ALA A 3 -23.96 1.93 28.28
N VAL A 4 -23.92 2.80 29.28
CA VAL A 4 -23.17 4.07 29.22
C VAL A 4 -21.67 3.81 29.20
N ILE A 5 -21.20 2.88 30.03
CA ILE A 5 -19.79 2.47 30.04
C ILE A 5 -19.41 1.84 28.70
N SER A 6 -20.24 0.95 28.15
CA SER A 6 -20.05 0.35 26.83
C SER A 6 -20.04 1.40 25.72
N PHE A 7 -20.95 2.38 25.77
CA PHE A 7 -20.99 3.50 24.83
C PHE A 7 -19.66 4.27 24.81
N PHE A 8 -19.20 4.73 25.97
CA PHE A 8 -17.93 5.47 26.05
C PHE A 8 -16.74 4.60 25.67
N SER A 9 -16.74 3.32 26.04
CA SER A 9 -15.68 2.37 25.69
C SER A 9 -15.57 2.18 24.17
N ILE A 10 -16.70 1.99 23.48
CA ILE A 10 -16.75 1.85 22.02
C ILE A 10 -16.28 3.14 21.35
N LEU A 11 -16.72 4.30 21.84
CA LEU A 11 -16.31 5.59 21.29
C LEU A 11 -14.80 5.84 21.48
N LEU A 12 -14.26 5.55 22.67
CA LEU A 12 -12.83 5.68 22.97
C LEU A 12 -11.99 4.75 22.09
N PHE A 13 -12.46 3.51 21.89
CA PHE A 13 -11.82 2.53 21.02
C PHE A 13 -11.83 2.99 19.55
N SER A 14 -12.97 3.50 19.08
CA SER A 14 -13.15 4.00 17.72
C SER A 14 -12.18 5.16 17.42
N VAL A 15 -12.14 6.17 18.30
CA VAL A 15 -11.20 7.31 18.17
C VAL A 15 -9.74 6.83 18.21
N THR A 16 -9.43 5.83 19.03
CA THR A 16 -8.08 5.26 19.13
C THR A 16 -7.67 4.56 17.84
N ILE A 17 -8.53 3.71 17.28
CA ILE A 17 -8.26 3.01 16.01
C ILE A 17 -8.00 4.02 14.90
N VAL A 18 -8.85 5.04 14.76
CA VAL A 18 -8.69 6.07 13.72
C VAL A 18 -7.36 6.81 13.88
N ARG A 19 -6.97 7.17 15.11
CA ARG A 19 -5.67 7.80 15.39
C ARG A 19 -4.50 6.90 15.02
N VAL A 20 -4.55 5.62 15.41
CA VAL A 20 -3.51 4.64 15.09
C VAL A 20 -3.39 4.47 13.57
N ALA A 21 -4.50 4.37 12.84
CA ALA A 21 -4.51 4.30 11.39
C ALA A 21 -3.92 5.55 10.73
N ALA A 22 -4.27 6.75 11.21
CA ALA A 22 -3.69 8.00 10.72
C ALA A 22 -2.16 8.05 10.93
N ILE A 23 -1.67 7.59 12.09
CA ILE A 23 -0.22 7.49 12.35
C ILE A 23 0.43 6.48 11.40
N MET A 24 -0.18 5.31 11.18
CA MET A 24 0.34 4.31 10.23
C MET A 24 0.43 4.88 8.81
N LEU A 25 -0.61 5.58 8.34
CA LEU A 25 -0.63 6.25 7.05
C LEU A 25 0.46 7.33 6.95
N ARG A 26 0.63 8.17 7.98
CA ARG A 26 1.72 9.16 8.03
C ARG A 26 3.10 8.50 7.96
N LEU A 27 3.30 7.36 8.63
CA LEU A 27 4.56 6.62 8.58
C LEU A 27 4.87 6.02 7.19
N THR A 28 3.87 5.88 6.31
CA THR A 28 4.09 5.53 4.91
C THR A 28 4.46 6.73 4.03
N GLY A 29 4.54 7.95 4.58
CA GLY A 29 4.94 9.17 3.86
C GLY A 29 3.79 10.09 3.44
N LEU A 30 2.56 9.86 3.90
CA LEU A 30 1.46 10.83 3.67
C LEU A 30 1.60 12.05 4.57
N ALA A 31 1.22 13.22 4.05
CA ALA A 31 1.08 14.44 4.83
C ALA A 31 0.10 14.22 6.00
N GLU A 32 0.33 14.91 7.12
CA GLU A 32 -0.36 14.65 8.38
C GLU A 32 -1.87 14.95 8.33
N ASP A 33 -2.22 16.05 7.68
CA ASP A 33 -3.58 16.48 7.38
C ASP A 33 -4.32 15.46 6.50
N VAL A 34 -3.66 15.02 5.41
CA VAL A 34 -4.20 14.00 4.50
C VAL A 34 -4.42 12.68 5.22
N ALA A 35 -3.43 12.20 5.96
CA ALA A 35 -3.51 10.92 6.68
C ALA A 35 -4.64 10.93 7.74
N ARG A 36 -4.82 12.03 8.47
CA ARG A 36 -5.89 12.18 9.47
C ARG A 36 -7.27 12.24 8.82
N PHE A 37 -7.40 13.00 7.74
CA PHE A 37 -8.65 13.10 7.00
C PHE A 37 -9.05 11.73 6.43
N GLN A 38 -8.13 11.07 5.73
CA GLN A 38 -8.39 9.79 5.06
C GLN A 38 -8.68 8.66 6.05
N ALA A 39 -7.98 8.60 7.19
CA ALA A 39 -8.31 7.64 8.25
C ALA A 39 -9.73 7.86 8.82
N ARG A 40 -10.15 9.11 9.04
CA ARG A 40 -11.52 9.40 9.49
C ARG A 40 -12.53 8.99 8.44
N SER A 41 -12.32 9.44 7.21
CA SER A 41 -13.21 9.18 6.08
C SER A 41 -13.40 7.69 5.82
N ALA A 42 -12.32 6.91 5.88
CA ALA A 42 -12.40 5.46 5.74
C ALA A 42 -13.11 4.77 6.90
N PHE A 43 -12.92 5.22 8.15
CA PHE A 43 -13.63 4.67 9.30
C PHE A 43 -15.13 4.95 9.26
N THR A 44 -15.52 6.15 8.81
CA THR A 44 -16.93 6.53 8.65
C THR A 44 -17.56 6.01 7.36
N GLY A 45 -16.78 5.35 6.49
CA GLY A 45 -17.25 4.87 5.18
C GLY A 45 -17.55 6.00 4.18
N THR A 46 -17.15 7.24 4.47
CA THR A 46 -17.35 8.38 3.58
C THR A 46 -16.22 8.41 2.56
N GLY A 47 -16.52 8.14 1.29
CA GLY A 47 -15.55 8.20 0.19
C GLY A 47 -15.46 9.61 -0.41
N PHE A 48 -14.23 10.06 -0.71
CA PHE A 48 -13.98 11.26 -1.50
C PHE A 48 -13.02 10.94 -2.63
N THR A 49 -13.45 11.16 -3.87
CA THR A 49 -12.60 11.03 -5.06
C THR A 49 -11.68 12.24 -5.16
N THR A 50 -10.42 12.07 -4.78
CA THR A 50 -9.42 13.14 -4.72
C THR A 50 -8.05 12.58 -5.12
N ARG A 51 -7.11 13.43 -5.56
CA ARG A 51 -5.73 13.02 -5.88
C ARG A 51 -5.05 12.39 -4.65
N GLU A 52 -5.40 12.87 -3.46
CA GLU A 52 -4.96 12.31 -2.19
C GLU A 52 -5.46 10.87 -1.98
N ALA A 53 -6.67 10.54 -2.45
CA ALA A 53 -7.20 9.17 -2.39
C ALA A 53 -6.50 8.24 -3.40
N GLU A 54 -6.08 8.74 -4.57
CA GLU A 54 -5.28 7.96 -5.53
C GLU A 54 -3.92 7.57 -4.92
N ALA A 55 -3.27 8.49 -4.20
CA ALA A 55 -2.00 8.23 -3.52
C ALA A 55 -2.11 7.13 -2.44
N ILE A 56 -3.31 6.85 -1.94
CA ILE A 56 -3.58 5.73 -1.02
C ILE A 56 -3.72 4.42 -1.78
N ILE A 57 -4.50 4.41 -2.87
CA ILE A 57 -4.84 3.19 -3.62
C ILE A 57 -3.60 2.61 -4.33
N ASN A 58 -2.72 3.50 -4.79
CA ASN A 58 -1.49 3.13 -5.50
C ASN A 58 -0.42 2.50 -4.58
N HIS A 59 -0.58 2.58 -3.26
CA HIS A 59 0.37 1.97 -2.32
C HIS A 59 -0.26 0.76 -1.60
N PRO A 60 0.29 -0.47 -1.73
CA PRO A 60 -0.34 -1.70 -1.24
C PRO A 60 -0.58 -1.71 0.27
N VAL A 61 0.36 -1.19 1.06
CA VAL A 61 0.21 -1.07 2.53
C VAL A 61 -0.89 -0.08 2.92
N ARG A 62 -0.92 1.12 2.33
CA ARG A 62 -1.95 2.15 2.59
C ARG A 62 -3.34 1.59 2.26
N ARG A 63 -3.48 0.91 1.11
CA ARG A 63 -4.71 0.24 0.69
C ARG A 63 -5.20 -0.78 1.72
N ARG A 64 -4.33 -1.64 2.24
CA ARG A 64 -4.69 -2.62 3.29
C ARG A 64 -5.14 -1.96 4.59
N ILE A 65 -4.46 -0.88 5.02
CA ILE A 65 -4.85 -0.11 6.22
C ILE A 65 -6.26 0.44 6.07
N ILE A 66 -6.56 1.07 4.93
CA ILE A 66 -7.87 1.65 4.66
C ILE A 66 -8.96 0.59 4.56
N GLN A 67 -8.70 -0.53 3.88
CA GLN A 67 -9.65 -1.65 3.79
C GLN A 67 -10.01 -2.22 5.18
N ALA A 68 -9.01 -2.43 6.04
CA ALA A 68 -9.24 -2.89 7.40
C ALA A 68 -10.05 -1.86 8.21
N LEU A 69 -9.76 -0.57 8.03
CA LEU A 69 -10.44 0.51 8.74
C LEU A 69 -11.91 0.64 8.34
N MET A 70 -12.22 0.49 7.05
CA MET A 70 -13.60 0.46 6.53
C MET A 70 -14.39 -0.72 7.11
N LEU A 71 -13.78 -1.91 7.14
CA LEU A 71 -14.42 -3.10 7.69
C LEU A 71 -14.72 -2.95 9.19
N ILE A 72 -13.72 -2.54 9.97
CA ILE A 72 -13.85 -2.34 11.43
C ILE A 72 -14.86 -1.21 11.72
N GLY A 73 -14.82 -0.12 10.96
CA GLY A 73 -15.75 1.00 11.09
C GLY A 73 -17.19 0.58 10.91
N ASN A 74 -17.50 -0.11 9.81
CA ASN A 74 -18.87 -0.57 9.52
C ASN A 74 -19.39 -1.58 10.55
N ILE A 75 -18.59 -2.59 10.91
CA ILE A 75 -18.98 -3.59 11.92
C ILE A 75 -19.18 -2.93 13.28
N GLY A 76 -18.26 -2.04 13.67
CA GLY A 76 -18.33 -1.32 14.94
C GLY A 76 -19.54 -0.41 15.02
N PHE A 77 -19.84 0.34 13.96
CA PHE A 77 -20.96 1.26 13.90
C PHE A 77 -22.31 0.54 14.01
N VAL A 78 -22.51 -0.55 13.27
CA VAL A 78 -23.74 -1.35 13.34
C VAL A 78 -23.92 -1.92 14.75
N SER A 79 -22.88 -2.54 15.30
CA SER A 79 -22.93 -3.12 16.66
C SER A 79 -23.24 -2.08 17.73
N PHE A 80 -22.70 -0.88 17.59
CA PHE A 80 -22.93 0.25 18.47
C PHE A 80 -24.39 0.72 18.44
N ILE A 81 -24.94 0.95 17.24
CA ILE A 81 -26.35 1.36 17.08
C ILE A 81 -27.28 0.30 17.67
N SER A 82 -27.06 -0.99 17.36
CA SER A 82 -27.86 -2.08 17.92
C SER A 82 -27.82 -2.09 19.45
N SER A 83 -26.64 -1.88 20.05
CA SER A 83 -26.47 -1.84 21.51
C SER A 83 -27.21 -0.66 22.15
N ILE A 84 -27.19 0.53 21.52
CA ILE A 84 -27.93 1.70 22.01
C ILE A 84 -29.43 1.44 21.95
N ILE A 85 -29.94 0.89 20.85
CA ILE A 85 -31.37 0.60 20.70
C ILE A 85 -31.82 -0.38 21.78
N ILE A 86 -31.10 -1.49 21.95
CA ILE A 86 -31.42 -2.49 22.99
C ILE A 86 -31.39 -1.84 24.37
N SER A 87 -30.38 -1.03 24.68
CA SER A 87 -30.28 -0.35 25.97
C SER A 87 -31.41 0.66 26.21
N ALA A 88 -31.83 1.39 25.18
CA ALA A 88 -32.89 2.39 25.31
C ALA A 88 -34.24 1.74 25.61
N LEU A 89 -34.47 0.53 25.09
CA LEU A 89 -35.71 -0.21 25.30
C LEU A 89 -35.76 -0.96 26.64
N THR A 90 -34.60 -1.28 27.23
CA THR A 90 -34.51 -2.18 28.40
C THR A 90 -34.28 -1.48 29.72
N VAL A 91 -33.73 -0.25 29.73
CA VAL A 91 -33.31 0.41 30.97
C VAL A 91 -34.17 1.65 31.24
N PRO A 92 -34.97 1.68 32.32
CA PRO A 92 -35.66 2.90 32.75
C PRO A 92 -34.63 3.96 33.17
N PHE A 93 -34.72 5.15 32.54
CA PHE A 93 -33.82 6.27 32.83
C PHE A 93 -34.12 6.85 34.21
N THR A 94 -33.32 6.46 35.20
CA THR A 94 -33.25 7.13 36.50
C THR A 94 -31.95 7.91 36.57
N ALA A 95 -32.06 9.23 36.69
CA ALA A 95 -30.91 10.12 36.81
C ALA A 95 -30.37 10.06 38.23
N ASP A 96 -29.36 9.22 38.45
CA ASP A 96 -28.62 9.12 39.71
C ASP A 96 -27.28 9.86 39.60
N LEU A 97 -26.75 10.38 40.71
CA LEU A 97 -25.48 11.11 40.79
C LEU A 97 -24.34 10.29 40.20
N THR A 98 -24.38 8.97 40.41
CA THR A 98 -23.44 7.99 39.87
C THR A 98 -23.39 8.01 38.33
N LEU A 99 -24.54 8.19 37.68
CA LEU A 99 -24.65 8.26 36.21
C LEU A 99 -23.96 9.52 35.68
N LEU A 100 -24.17 10.64 36.38
CA LEU A 100 -23.62 11.94 36.03
C LEU A 100 -22.09 11.94 36.12
N ILE A 101 -21.54 11.30 37.16
CA ILE A 101 -20.10 11.10 37.34
C ILE A 101 -19.51 10.26 36.20
N VAL A 102 -20.15 9.14 35.84
CA VAL A 102 -19.68 8.26 34.75
C VAL A 102 -19.68 9.00 33.41
N ILE A 103 -20.73 9.78 33.12
CA ILE A 103 -20.81 10.59 31.90
C ILE A 103 -19.70 11.65 31.89
N GLY A 104 -19.52 12.38 32.99
CA GLY A 104 -18.48 13.38 33.14
C GLY A 104 -17.07 12.80 32.93
N ALA A 105 -16.78 11.66 33.57
CA ALA A 105 -15.52 10.95 33.40
C ALA A 105 -15.31 10.46 31.96
N GLY A 106 -16.36 9.93 31.32
CA GLY A 106 -16.34 9.51 29.92
C GLY A 106 -15.99 10.65 28.97
N LEU A 107 -16.66 11.80 29.11
CA LEU A 107 -16.40 13.00 28.31
C LEU A 107 -14.98 13.55 28.53
N LEU A 108 -14.53 13.61 29.79
CA LEU A 108 -13.18 14.05 30.13
C LEU A 108 -12.12 13.14 29.50
N SER A 109 -12.33 11.82 29.58
CA SER A 109 -11.42 10.85 28.97
C SER A 109 -11.32 11.04 27.44
N LEU A 110 -12.43 11.34 26.78
CA LEU A 110 -12.50 11.58 25.35
C LEU A 110 -11.76 12.87 24.95
N PHE A 111 -11.94 13.93 25.75
CA PHE A 111 -11.27 15.20 25.56
C PHE A 111 -9.74 15.04 25.67
N ILE A 112 -9.27 14.37 26.73
CA ILE A 112 -7.85 14.09 26.94
C ILE A 112 -7.30 13.23 25.80
N LEU A 113 -8.01 12.16 25.41
CA LEU A 113 -7.61 11.30 24.30
C LEU A 113 -7.47 12.10 23.00
N THR A 114 -8.39 13.01 22.72
CA THR A 114 -8.44 13.76 21.45
C THR A 114 -7.47 14.93 21.38
N LYS A 115 -7.07 15.51 22.52
CA LYS A 115 -6.18 16.70 22.57
C LYS A 115 -4.74 16.39 22.99
N SER A 116 -4.48 15.26 23.65
CA SER A 116 -3.16 14.99 24.22
C SER A 116 -2.11 14.62 23.15
N ARG A 117 -1.03 15.41 23.12
CA ARG A 117 0.20 15.15 22.33
C ARG A 117 1.00 13.96 22.88
N LEU A 118 0.92 13.70 24.20
CA LEU A 118 1.61 12.58 24.84
C LEU A 118 1.09 11.24 24.32
N ILE A 119 -0.24 11.15 24.17
CA ILE A 119 -0.91 9.98 23.65
C ILE A 119 -0.49 9.70 22.20
N GLU A 120 -0.36 10.75 21.39
CA GLU A 120 0.15 10.62 20.01
C GLU A 120 1.61 10.10 19.98
N ALA A 121 2.47 10.58 20.87
CA ALA A 121 3.85 10.10 20.98
C ALA A 121 3.91 8.62 21.42
N ILE A 122 3.09 8.21 22.39
CA ILE A 122 2.99 6.82 22.83
C ILE A 122 2.52 5.93 21.69
N PHE A 123 1.42 6.28 21.02
CA PHE A 123 0.92 5.50 19.89
C PHE A 123 1.93 5.43 18.76
N THR A 124 2.63 6.52 18.45
CA THR A 124 3.70 6.50 17.44
C THR A 124 4.80 5.52 17.81
N ARG A 125 5.23 5.45 19.08
CA ARG A 125 6.23 4.48 19.54
C ARG A 125 5.71 3.04 19.46
N VAL A 126 4.48 2.79 19.91
CA VAL A 126 3.85 1.46 19.86
C VAL A 126 3.73 0.98 18.42
N VAL A 127 3.20 1.82 17.54
CA VAL A 127 3.04 1.54 16.11
C VAL A 127 4.40 1.29 15.46
N ARG A 128 5.42 2.13 15.70
CA ARG A 128 6.78 1.89 15.19
C ARG A 128 7.38 0.56 15.66
N ARG A 129 7.13 0.16 16.92
CA ARG A 129 7.58 -1.15 17.43
C ARG A 129 6.80 -2.31 16.78
N LEU A 130 5.50 -2.16 16.62
CA LEU A 130 4.65 -3.18 15.97
C LEU A 130 5.04 -3.36 14.51
N LEU A 131 5.25 -2.25 13.79
CA LEU A 131 5.76 -2.25 12.42
C LEU A 131 7.13 -2.92 12.39
N ARG A 132 8.10 -2.57 13.23
CA ARG A 132 9.40 -3.29 13.23
C ARG A 132 9.30 -4.81 13.43
N LYS A 133 8.27 -5.29 14.14
CA LYS A 133 8.05 -6.72 14.37
C LYS A 133 7.28 -7.40 13.23
N TRP A 134 6.42 -6.67 12.52
CA TRP A 134 5.57 -7.20 11.44
C TRP A 134 6.09 -6.88 10.03
N THR A 135 6.94 -5.86 9.89
CA THR A 135 7.65 -5.45 8.67
C THR A 135 8.84 -6.38 8.43
N ARG A 136 8.56 -7.68 8.26
CA ARG A 136 9.46 -8.61 7.56
C ARG A 136 8.87 -9.12 6.26
N ILE A 137 7.66 -8.70 5.88
CA ILE A 137 6.98 -9.24 4.70
C ILE A 137 6.14 -8.13 4.02
N TYR A 138 6.31 -8.00 2.70
CA TYR A 138 5.71 -7.02 1.76
C TYR A 138 6.32 -5.61 1.84
N VAL A 139 7.03 -5.10 0.84
CA VAL A 139 7.00 -5.32 -0.61
C VAL A 139 8.43 -5.15 -1.12
N ASN A 140 8.93 -6.12 -1.88
CA ASN A 140 10.05 -5.85 -2.78
C ASN A 140 9.61 -4.71 -3.67
N ASP A 141 10.29 -3.60 -3.46
CA ASP A 141 10.11 -2.32 -4.07
C ASP A 141 10.42 -2.43 -5.57
N TYR A 142 9.47 -2.98 -6.32
CA TYR A 142 9.58 -3.01 -7.78
C TYR A 142 9.57 -1.58 -8.33
N ASP A 143 8.96 -0.62 -7.64
CA ASP A 143 8.90 0.79 -8.07
C ASP A 143 10.10 1.63 -7.60
N SER A 144 10.72 1.36 -6.45
CA SER A 144 11.87 2.17 -5.99
C SER A 144 13.25 1.58 -6.33
N LEU A 145 13.36 0.28 -6.64
CA LEU A 145 14.57 -0.27 -7.29
C LEU A 145 14.62 0.10 -8.77
N LEU A 146 13.46 0.32 -9.36
CA LEU A 146 13.28 0.84 -10.70
C LEU A 146 12.88 2.31 -10.59
N ASN A 147 13.82 3.16 -10.14
CA ASN A 147 13.73 4.63 -10.23
C ASN A 147 13.76 5.07 -11.72
N LEU A 148 12.87 4.48 -12.51
CA LEU A 148 12.57 4.77 -13.87
C LEU A 148 11.86 6.12 -13.80
N SER A 149 12.55 7.19 -14.19
CA SER A 149 11.83 8.36 -14.72
C SER A 149 10.76 7.83 -15.67
N ALA A 150 9.53 8.39 -15.62
CA ALA A 150 8.27 7.87 -16.18
C ALA A 150 8.26 7.28 -17.62
N GLU A 151 9.38 7.33 -18.33
CA GLU A 151 9.59 6.83 -19.68
C GLU A 151 10.39 5.52 -19.79
N TYR A 152 11.06 5.06 -18.71
CA TYR A 152 11.85 3.81 -18.72
C TYR A 152 11.05 2.64 -18.14
N GLU A 153 11.30 1.42 -18.61
CA GLU A 153 10.66 0.18 -18.14
C GLU A 153 11.65 -0.99 -18.13
N VAL A 154 11.38 -2.01 -17.30
CA VAL A 154 11.97 -3.35 -17.43
C VAL A 154 10.95 -4.32 -17.99
N THR A 155 11.22 -4.85 -19.18
CA THR A 155 10.33 -5.77 -19.89
C THR A 155 11.00 -7.13 -20.08
N LYS A 156 10.19 -8.20 -20.09
CA LYS A 156 10.63 -9.55 -20.45
C LYS A 156 10.19 -9.88 -21.87
N PHE A 157 11.10 -10.39 -22.68
CA PHE A 157 10.84 -10.80 -24.05
C PHE A 157 11.33 -12.22 -24.28
N THR A 158 10.46 -13.09 -24.76
CA THR A 158 10.82 -14.44 -25.18
C THR A 158 11.17 -14.43 -26.65
N ILE A 159 12.37 -14.89 -27.02
CA ILE A 159 12.85 -14.87 -28.41
C ILE A 159 12.07 -15.89 -29.25
N PRO A 160 11.29 -15.46 -30.25
CA PRO A 160 10.67 -16.38 -31.20
C PRO A 160 11.70 -16.92 -32.21
N GLY A 161 11.48 -18.12 -32.76
CA GLY A 161 12.44 -18.82 -33.63
C GLY A 161 12.86 -18.11 -34.92
N ALA A 162 12.07 -17.14 -35.40
CA ALA A 162 12.37 -16.32 -36.58
C ALA A 162 12.76 -14.87 -36.22
N SER A 163 13.26 -14.63 -35.00
CA SER A 163 13.62 -13.29 -34.55
C SER A 163 15.04 -12.88 -34.98
N TRP A 164 15.25 -11.58 -35.19
CA TRP A 164 16.57 -11.00 -35.45
C TRP A 164 17.56 -11.15 -34.28
N PHE A 165 17.05 -11.49 -33.09
CA PHE A 165 17.84 -11.81 -31.89
C PHE A 165 18.51 -13.19 -31.94
N THR A 166 18.03 -14.10 -32.77
CA THR A 166 18.39 -15.53 -32.71
C THR A 166 19.81 -15.78 -33.21
N ASN A 167 20.57 -16.62 -32.50
CA ASN A 167 21.95 -17.02 -32.83
C ASN A 167 22.92 -15.84 -32.97
N ARG A 168 22.68 -14.75 -32.24
CA ARG A 168 23.59 -13.60 -32.20
C ARG A 168 24.13 -13.38 -30.80
N GLU A 169 25.36 -12.89 -30.72
CA GLU A 169 25.91 -12.40 -29.46
C GLU A 169 25.32 -11.02 -29.13
N ILE A 170 25.19 -10.72 -27.85
CA ILE A 170 24.65 -9.43 -27.38
C ILE A 170 25.40 -8.24 -27.99
N LYS A 171 26.73 -8.35 -28.16
CA LYS A 171 27.56 -7.30 -28.78
C LYS A 171 27.14 -6.97 -30.22
N ASP A 172 26.67 -7.96 -30.97
CA ASP A 172 26.33 -7.81 -32.39
C ASP A 172 24.96 -7.14 -32.57
N LEU A 173 24.13 -7.13 -31.52
CA LEU A 173 22.81 -6.51 -31.51
C LEU A 173 22.86 -5.01 -31.23
N ARG A 174 23.97 -4.48 -30.72
CA ARG A 174 24.20 -3.06 -30.41
C ARG A 174 23.07 -2.37 -29.63
N LEU A 175 22.34 -3.12 -28.80
CA LEU A 175 21.18 -2.64 -28.05
C LEU A 175 21.53 -1.46 -27.12
N THR A 176 22.73 -1.47 -26.54
CA THR A 176 23.20 -0.40 -25.66
C THR A 176 23.34 0.94 -26.41
N GLU A 177 23.71 0.91 -27.70
CA GLU A 177 23.80 2.10 -28.55
C GLU A 177 22.42 2.67 -28.87
N GLU A 178 21.41 1.81 -28.99
CA GLU A 178 20.02 2.23 -29.18
C GLU A 178 19.39 2.73 -27.86
N GLY A 179 19.98 2.43 -26.70
CA GLY A 179 19.49 2.83 -25.38
C GLY A 179 18.75 1.73 -24.61
N VAL A 180 18.99 0.46 -24.95
CA VAL A 180 18.47 -0.72 -24.25
C VAL A 180 19.59 -1.53 -23.61
N LEU A 181 19.44 -1.86 -22.34
CA LEU A 181 20.37 -2.69 -21.57
C LEU A 181 19.75 -4.07 -21.32
N ILE A 182 20.47 -5.15 -21.62
CA ILE A 182 20.08 -6.49 -21.18
C ILE A 182 20.53 -6.68 -19.74
N LEU A 183 19.56 -6.92 -18.85
CA LEU A 183 19.82 -7.18 -17.44
C LEU A 183 20.10 -8.66 -17.18
N ALA A 184 19.36 -9.55 -17.83
CA ALA A 184 19.49 -10.98 -17.62
C ALA A 184 18.93 -11.81 -18.78
N VAL A 185 19.37 -13.07 -18.86
CA VAL A 185 18.84 -14.07 -19.80
C VAL A 185 18.46 -15.31 -19.01
N ARG A 186 17.25 -15.81 -19.21
CA ARG A 186 16.78 -17.11 -18.70
C ARG A 186 16.67 -18.06 -19.88
N ARG A 187 17.43 -19.15 -19.81
CA ARG A 187 17.44 -20.21 -20.81
C ARG A 187 16.19 -21.09 -20.70
N THR A 188 15.90 -21.84 -21.75
CA THR A 188 14.77 -22.78 -21.82
C THR A 188 14.90 -23.94 -20.81
N ASP A 189 16.13 -24.33 -20.45
CA ASP A 189 16.43 -25.31 -19.40
C ASP A 189 16.26 -24.76 -17.97
N GLY A 190 15.89 -23.48 -17.83
CA GLY A 190 15.72 -22.80 -16.56
C GLY A 190 16.98 -22.13 -16.01
N TYR A 191 18.14 -22.29 -16.66
CA TYR A 191 19.39 -21.65 -16.22
C TYR A 191 19.28 -20.12 -16.32
N PHE A 192 19.71 -19.42 -15.26
CA PHE A 192 19.57 -17.98 -15.14
C PHE A 192 20.93 -17.27 -15.18
N ILE A 193 21.11 -16.42 -16.18
CA ILE A 193 22.29 -15.58 -16.37
C ILE A 193 21.95 -14.16 -15.90
N GLY A 194 22.34 -13.83 -14.67
CA GLY A 194 22.01 -12.54 -14.03
C GLY A 194 22.85 -11.33 -14.48
N THR A 195 23.93 -11.55 -15.25
CA THR A 195 24.74 -10.48 -15.85
C THR A 195 25.38 -11.03 -17.13
N PRO A 196 24.64 -11.04 -18.26
CA PRO A 196 25.15 -11.62 -19.48
C PRO A 196 26.29 -10.78 -20.03
N LYS A 197 27.39 -11.44 -20.41
CA LYS A 197 28.54 -10.81 -21.07
C LYS A 197 28.17 -10.42 -22.49
N SER A 198 28.93 -9.49 -23.07
CA SER A 198 28.82 -9.10 -24.48
C SER A 198 28.92 -10.29 -25.46
N THR A 199 29.66 -11.34 -25.08
CA THR A 199 29.83 -12.59 -25.83
C THR A 199 28.74 -13.63 -25.60
N THR A 200 27.70 -13.31 -24.83
CA THR A 200 26.59 -14.26 -24.57
C THR A 200 25.74 -14.36 -25.82
N THR A 201 25.65 -15.56 -26.40
CA THR A 201 24.76 -15.85 -27.52
C THR A 201 23.33 -16.04 -27.02
N LEU A 202 22.37 -15.46 -27.75
CA LEU A 202 20.94 -15.62 -27.51
C LEU A 202 20.35 -16.69 -28.43
N PHE A 203 19.52 -17.57 -27.88
CA PHE A 203 18.90 -18.68 -28.60
C PHE A 203 17.39 -18.54 -28.64
N GLU A 204 16.77 -19.27 -29.56
CA GLU A 204 15.31 -19.41 -29.60
C GLU A 204 14.76 -19.92 -28.27
N GLY A 205 13.66 -19.32 -27.82
CA GLY A 205 12.98 -19.69 -26.57
C GLY A 205 13.60 -19.08 -25.32
N ASP A 206 14.77 -18.44 -25.41
CA ASP A 206 15.33 -17.69 -24.28
C ASP A 206 14.41 -16.53 -23.89
N GLN A 207 14.28 -16.30 -22.58
CA GLN A 207 13.63 -15.13 -22.04
C GLN A 207 14.68 -14.09 -21.64
N VAL A 208 14.70 -12.99 -22.38
CA VAL A 208 15.60 -11.85 -22.16
C VAL A 208 14.88 -10.81 -21.30
N ILE A 209 15.57 -10.31 -20.28
CA ILE A 209 15.11 -9.23 -19.41
C ILE A 209 15.84 -7.96 -19.84
N MET A 210 15.11 -6.96 -20.31
CA MET A 210 15.63 -5.73 -20.90
C MET A 210 15.20 -4.51 -20.11
N TYR A 211 16.04 -3.47 -20.08
CA TYR A 211 15.79 -2.17 -19.48
C TYR A 211 15.97 -1.08 -20.55
N GLY A 212 15.01 -0.18 -20.70
CA GLY A 212 15.08 0.89 -21.71
C GLY A 212 13.81 1.74 -21.72
N ARG A 213 13.69 2.68 -22.68
CA ARG A 213 12.46 3.46 -22.84
C ARG A 213 11.34 2.64 -23.47
N GLU A 214 10.10 2.74 -22.97
CA GLU A 214 8.94 1.97 -23.49
C GLU A 214 8.83 1.99 -25.04
N PRO A 215 8.83 3.16 -25.72
CA PRO A 215 8.66 3.19 -27.18
C PRO A 215 9.80 2.49 -27.93
N LEU A 216 11.01 2.50 -27.36
CA LEU A 216 12.18 1.86 -27.94
C LEU A 216 12.15 0.35 -27.73
N LEU A 217 11.76 -0.11 -26.53
CA LEU A 217 11.58 -1.53 -26.22
C LEU A 217 10.55 -2.15 -27.16
N ARG A 218 9.40 -1.50 -27.38
CA ARG A 218 8.40 -1.94 -28.36
C ARG A 218 8.98 -2.05 -29.77
N LYS A 219 9.70 -1.02 -30.23
CA LYS A 219 10.32 -1.00 -31.57
C LYS A 219 11.29 -2.17 -31.77
N ILE A 220 12.13 -2.45 -30.77
CA ILE A 220 13.12 -3.53 -30.80
C ILE A 220 12.45 -4.91 -30.81
N ILE A 221 11.37 -5.08 -30.04
CA ILE A 221 10.59 -6.33 -29.96
C ILE A 221 9.88 -6.63 -31.28
N THR A 222 9.36 -5.60 -31.99
CA THR A 222 8.60 -5.77 -33.23
C THR A 222 9.43 -5.68 -34.51
N ARG A 223 10.74 -5.42 -34.40
CA ARG A 223 11.64 -5.26 -35.55
C ARG A 223 11.74 -6.57 -36.35
N PRO A 224 11.54 -6.54 -37.69
CA PRO A 224 11.70 -7.72 -38.53
C PRO A 224 13.18 -8.06 -38.73
N ALA A 225 13.48 -9.33 -39.01
CA ALA A 225 14.84 -9.75 -39.38
C ALA A 225 15.16 -9.34 -40.83
N GLY A 226 16.32 -8.68 -41.05
CA GLY A 226 16.83 -8.36 -42.39
C GLY A 226 17.21 -6.88 -42.59
N PRO A 227 17.60 -6.48 -43.81
CA PRO A 227 18.12 -5.12 -44.12
C PRO A 227 17.07 -3.99 -44.04
N ALA A 228 15.78 -4.33 -43.85
CA ALA A 228 14.71 -3.37 -43.62
C ALA A 228 14.46 -3.08 -42.12
N GLY A 229 15.17 -3.81 -41.23
CA GLY A 229 15.14 -3.65 -39.80
C GLY A 229 16.24 -2.73 -39.34
#